data_AF-A0A517PQ66-F1
#
_entry.id   AF-A0A517PQ66-F1
#
_cell.length_a   1.000
_cell.length_b   1.000
_cell.length_c   1.000
_cell.angle_alpha   90.00
_cell.angle_beta   90.00
_cell.angle_gamma   90.00
#
_symmetry.space_group_name_H-M   'P 1'
#
loop_
_entity.id
_entity.type
_entity.pdbx_description
1 polymer ?
#
loop_
_entity_poly.entity_id
_entity_poly.type
_entity_poly.pdbx_seq_one_letter_code
_entity_poly.pdbx_strand_id
1 'polypeptide(L)'
;MSATRLLPAVPGNWNRCLSTFSLCLFLLLVSAGCQKPQPSDSQAEKDDSSASSTEQSSSKDAATAEEKTIDPKMVTKPGEPMTAERYQEVKARLKAIGLALHYSHDKNRSFLPSQEEHPEYFDENGQLKVSWRVHILPFLSQKPLYDQFKLDEAWDSPANAPLAKKMPEVYRSPDTPIGSDKTRFRVFEGQWGKNNRGREAPSTIFPLGKPVQIRNILDGTSNTVMVVEAGPDKAVLWTQPGGLKDEHPKAEFGAAGRGIPVLLADGSTRCYKRDIDESKWKDLINPNDGNVIDDREYTIIHTTLKPDQIKVLQQLRGIVMAFYDYVDKYNRFPPADEHLVDGKPNLSWRVYLLPFMGQEALYQQFKLDEPWDSPHNKALVAKMPAIYQFGSAGKPGETRVMTFSGEKTPFPGGPGSRIRDITDGTSNTIFFVIAAEDKTVPWTKPEDLPFDPAAPIKALGTLTTPVIPAVMMDGSTRGIPVNIPAKTLANLIQPADGNVITVDLPSYKPE
;
A
#
# COMPACT_ATOMS: atom_id res chain seq x y z
N MET A 1 -22.53 -5.29 -30.20
CA MET A 1 -22.03 -6.67 -30.01
C MET A 1 -20.51 -6.63 -30.11
N SER A 2 -19.81 -6.68 -28.98
CA SER A 2 -18.35 -6.84 -28.96
C SER A 2 -18.01 -7.75 -27.78
N ALA A 3 -17.34 -8.85 -28.08
CA ALA A 3 -17.23 -10.02 -27.21
C ALA A 3 -16.13 -9.85 -26.16
N THR A 4 -16.51 -9.86 -24.88
CA THR A 4 -15.60 -10.03 -23.75
C THR A 4 -15.26 -11.51 -23.63
N ARG A 5 -14.07 -11.93 -24.08
CA ARG A 5 -13.55 -13.27 -23.78
C ARG A 5 -12.86 -13.24 -22.41
N LEU A 6 -13.52 -13.86 -21.43
CA LEU A 6 -12.96 -14.29 -20.16
C LEU A 6 -11.94 -15.42 -20.41
N LEU A 7 -10.77 -15.34 -19.78
CA LEU A 7 -9.87 -16.49 -19.63
C LEU A 7 -10.11 -17.13 -18.24
N PRO A 8 -10.04 -18.46 -18.11
CA PRO A 8 -10.44 -19.17 -16.91
C PRO A 8 -9.41 -19.03 -15.78
N ALA A 9 -9.90 -18.91 -14.56
CA ALA A 9 -9.10 -18.98 -13.33
C ALA A 9 -8.60 -20.42 -13.11
N VAL A 10 -7.31 -20.58 -12.79
CA VAL A 10 -6.73 -21.85 -12.36
C VAL A 10 -7.04 -22.03 -10.86
N PRO A 11 -7.67 -23.13 -10.43
CA PRO A 11 -7.99 -23.33 -9.02
C PRO A 11 -6.76 -23.86 -8.28
N GLY A 12 -6.26 -23.10 -7.32
CA GLY A 12 -5.27 -23.55 -6.33
C GLY A 12 -5.81 -23.32 -4.93
N ASN A 13 -5.72 -24.33 -4.06
CA ASN A 13 -6.06 -24.25 -2.65
C ASN A 13 -4.99 -23.45 -1.89
N TRP A 14 -5.26 -22.19 -1.52
CA TRP A 14 -4.27 -21.29 -0.88
C TRP A 14 -4.81 -20.68 0.42
N ASN A 15 -5.01 -21.49 1.46
CA ASN A 15 -5.46 -21.01 2.78
C ASN A 15 -4.54 -21.38 3.96
N ARG A 16 -3.23 -21.63 3.75
CA ARG A 16 -2.36 -22.07 4.86
C ARG A 16 -1.00 -21.40 5.07
N CYS A 17 -0.54 -20.43 4.26
CA CYS A 17 0.83 -19.89 4.44
C CYS A 17 0.94 -18.45 4.94
N LEU A 18 -0.14 -17.74 5.28
CA LEU A 18 -0.07 -16.34 5.73
C LEU A 18 -0.40 -16.10 7.22
N SER A 19 -0.62 -17.14 8.03
CA SER A 19 -1.03 -16.98 9.44
C SER A 19 0.05 -17.22 10.50
N THR A 20 1.33 -17.34 10.14
CA THR A 20 2.39 -17.70 11.12
C THR A 20 3.56 -16.71 11.23
N PHE A 21 3.44 -15.49 10.70
CA PHE A 21 4.49 -14.46 10.80
C PHE A 21 4.16 -13.29 11.76
N SER A 22 3.33 -13.55 12.77
CA SER A 22 3.18 -12.65 13.92
C SER A 22 3.16 -13.44 15.22
N LEU A 23 4.31 -14.02 15.57
CA LEU A 23 4.61 -14.38 16.94
C LEU A 23 6.12 -14.46 17.14
N CYS A 24 6.60 -13.84 18.22
CA CYS A 24 7.97 -13.84 18.76
C CYS A 24 8.87 -12.67 18.35
N LEU A 25 8.78 -11.56 19.09
CA LEU A 25 9.93 -11.03 19.83
C LEU A 25 9.45 -10.07 20.95
N PHE A 26 9.20 -10.62 22.13
CA PHE A 26 9.16 -9.87 23.39
C PHE A 26 10.24 -10.45 24.29
N LEU A 27 11.04 -9.55 24.88
CA LEU A 27 12.10 -9.69 25.89
C LEU A 27 13.51 -9.47 25.35
N LEU A 28 14.05 -8.28 25.66
CA LEU A 28 15.29 -8.11 26.42
C LEU A 28 15.31 -6.70 27.03
N LEU A 29 15.10 -6.65 28.35
CA LEU A 29 15.52 -5.56 29.24
C LEU A 29 17.00 -5.77 29.56
N VAL A 30 17.87 -4.77 29.33
CA VAL A 30 18.95 -4.39 30.27
C VAL A 30 19.26 -2.89 30.11
N SER A 31 19.40 -2.27 31.27
CA SER A 31 19.69 -0.89 31.67
C SER A 31 21.03 -0.27 31.21
N ALA A 32 20.98 1.01 30.85
CA ALA A 32 21.93 2.10 31.18
C ALA A 32 21.50 3.33 30.37
N GLY A 33 21.53 4.60 30.79
CA GLY A 33 21.93 5.29 31.99
C GLY A 33 21.57 6.76 31.75
N CYS A 34 21.18 7.47 32.80
CA CYS A 34 20.79 8.88 32.76
C CYS A 34 21.93 9.78 32.25
N GLN A 35 21.62 10.77 31.40
CA GLN A 35 22.18 12.13 31.51
C GLN A 35 21.40 13.14 30.66
N LYS A 36 20.85 14.16 31.33
CA LYS A 36 20.40 15.43 30.75
C LYS A 36 21.61 16.22 30.22
N PRO A 37 21.38 17.13 29.27
CA PRO A 37 21.69 18.53 29.59
C PRO A 37 20.53 19.50 29.30
N GLN A 38 20.48 20.55 30.13
CA GLN A 38 19.59 21.72 30.04
C GLN A 38 20.24 22.84 29.20
N PRO A 39 19.53 23.97 28.93
CA PRO A 39 19.66 24.76 27.71
C PRO A 39 20.66 25.93 27.82
N SER A 40 21.08 26.47 26.68
CA SER A 40 21.76 27.76 26.59
C SER A 40 20.82 28.80 25.98
N ASP A 41 20.59 29.86 26.74
CA ASP A 41 19.88 31.08 26.36
C ASP A 41 20.74 32.05 25.54
N SER A 42 20.01 32.87 24.77
CA SER A 42 20.31 34.25 24.34
C SER A 42 21.37 34.50 23.24
N GLN A 43 20.95 35.12 22.14
CA GLN A 43 20.95 36.59 22.04
C GLN A 43 20.08 37.08 20.87
N ALA A 44 19.39 38.19 21.13
CA ALA A 44 18.59 38.95 20.19
C ALA A 44 19.43 40.11 19.64
N GLU A 45 19.25 40.45 18.37
CA GLU A 45 19.66 41.73 17.81
C GLU A 45 18.51 42.28 16.95
N LYS A 46 17.89 43.34 17.49
CA LYS A 46 17.18 44.44 16.82
C LYS A 46 18.24 45.49 16.44
N ASP A 47 18.18 46.38 15.46
CA ASP A 47 17.15 47.06 14.67
C ASP A 47 17.86 47.51 13.37
N ASP A 48 17.15 47.75 12.26
CA ASP A 48 16.98 49.14 11.79
C ASP A 48 15.90 49.30 10.71
N SER A 49 15.17 50.38 10.90
CA SER A 49 14.17 51.03 10.05
C SER A 49 14.86 51.64 8.79
N SER A 50 14.25 52.10 7.70
CA SER A 50 12.95 52.71 7.41
C SER A 50 12.88 52.94 5.88
N ALA A 51 11.70 52.92 5.28
CA ALA A 51 11.32 53.82 4.19
C ALA A 51 9.82 53.72 3.96
N SER A 52 9.13 54.79 4.38
CA SER A 52 7.71 55.04 4.16
C SER A 52 7.50 55.61 2.75
N SER A 53 6.46 55.18 2.06
CA SER A 53 5.72 56.04 1.14
C SER A 53 4.23 55.78 1.28
N THR A 54 3.56 56.77 1.86
CA THR A 54 2.12 56.90 1.96
C THR A 54 1.59 57.37 0.60
N GLU A 55 0.69 56.61 -0.02
CA GLU A 55 -0.29 57.16 -0.96
C GLU A 55 -1.68 56.60 -0.63
N GLN A 56 -2.55 57.49 -0.15
CA GLN A 56 -3.99 57.29 -0.13
C GLN A 56 -4.51 57.33 -1.57
N SER A 57 -5.21 56.27 -1.99
CA SER A 57 -6.24 56.38 -3.02
C SER A 57 -7.42 55.50 -2.66
N SER A 58 -8.59 56.08 -2.87
CA SER A 58 -9.91 55.71 -2.43
C SER A 58 -10.53 54.57 -3.23
N SER A 59 -11.21 53.69 -2.50
CA SER A 59 -12.53 53.11 -2.80
C SER A 59 -12.77 52.26 -4.06
N LYS A 60 -13.45 51.14 -3.79
CA LYS A 60 -14.21 50.28 -4.70
C LYS A 60 -13.37 49.40 -5.62
N ASP A 61 -13.12 48.19 -5.14
CA ASP A 61 -13.41 46.99 -5.94
C ASP A 61 -13.92 45.90 -5.00
N ALA A 62 -15.22 45.63 -5.10
CA ALA A 62 -15.78 44.38 -4.63
C ALA A 62 -15.21 43.30 -5.55
N ALA A 63 -14.14 42.64 -5.10
CA ALA A 63 -13.56 41.51 -5.80
C ALA A 63 -14.60 40.38 -5.77
N THR A 64 -15.32 40.24 -6.88
CA THR A 64 -16.06 39.05 -7.26
C THR A 64 -15.09 37.88 -7.16
N ALA A 65 -15.25 37.03 -6.15
CA ALA A 65 -14.50 35.79 -6.04
C ALA A 65 -14.84 34.96 -7.29
N GLU A 66 -13.89 34.82 -8.22
CA GLU A 66 -14.01 33.86 -9.32
C GLU A 66 -14.20 32.48 -8.71
N GLU A 67 -15.41 31.94 -8.86
CA GLU A 67 -15.77 30.60 -8.45
C GLU A 67 -14.97 29.62 -9.31
N LYS A 68 -13.81 29.19 -8.81
CA LYS A 68 -12.99 28.17 -9.48
C LYS A 68 -13.86 26.94 -9.73
N THR A 69 -14.15 26.68 -10.99
CA THR A 69 -14.94 25.52 -11.41
C THR A 69 -14.20 24.23 -11.03
N ILE A 70 -14.92 23.27 -10.45
CA ILE A 70 -14.38 21.97 -10.06
C ILE A 70 -13.93 21.23 -11.32
N ASP A 71 -12.71 20.68 -11.34
CA ASP A 71 -12.22 19.86 -12.45
C ASP A 71 -13.20 18.70 -12.72
N PRO A 72 -13.72 18.55 -13.95
CA PRO A 72 -14.63 17.46 -14.31
C PRO A 72 -14.12 16.06 -13.94
N LYS A 73 -12.80 15.84 -13.90
CA LYS A 73 -12.21 14.57 -13.48
C LYS A 73 -12.46 14.23 -12.01
N MET A 74 -12.68 15.24 -11.17
CA MET A 74 -12.93 15.08 -9.73
C MET A 74 -14.38 14.76 -9.42
N VAL A 75 -15.29 15.01 -10.35
CA VAL A 75 -16.74 14.84 -10.17
C VAL A 75 -17.10 13.36 -10.20
N THR A 76 -17.78 12.89 -9.16
CA THR A 76 -18.45 11.58 -9.20
C THR A 76 -19.81 11.69 -9.88
N LYS A 77 -20.20 10.64 -10.62
CA LYS A 77 -21.53 10.53 -11.19
C LYS A 77 -22.16 9.20 -10.76
N PRO A 78 -23.47 9.16 -10.45
CA PRO A 78 -24.11 7.97 -9.92
C PRO A 78 -23.96 6.77 -10.86
N GLY A 79 -23.40 5.67 -10.35
CA GLY A 79 -23.21 4.43 -11.11
C GLY A 79 -22.12 4.45 -12.19
N GLU A 80 -21.47 5.58 -12.45
CA GLU A 80 -20.34 5.67 -13.40
C GLU A 80 -19.01 5.40 -12.70
N PRO A 81 -18.01 4.84 -13.39
CA PRO A 81 -16.66 4.69 -12.83
C PRO A 81 -16.03 6.06 -12.57
N MET A 82 -15.39 6.23 -11.41
CA MET A 82 -14.58 7.42 -11.16
C MET A 82 -13.22 7.34 -11.87
N THR A 83 -12.63 8.50 -12.14
CA THR A 83 -11.28 8.60 -12.70
C THR A 83 -10.23 8.10 -11.71
N ALA A 84 -9.05 7.71 -12.21
CA ALA A 84 -7.95 7.28 -11.35
C ALA A 84 -7.41 8.44 -10.50
N GLU A 85 -7.40 9.65 -11.07
CA GLU A 85 -6.99 10.89 -10.42
C GLU A 85 -7.89 11.21 -9.23
N ARG A 86 -9.22 11.16 -9.41
CA ARG A 86 -10.17 11.34 -8.32
C ARG A 86 -9.93 10.31 -7.22
N TYR A 87 -9.75 9.04 -7.58
CA TYR A 87 -9.51 8.00 -6.59
C TYR A 87 -8.22 8.24 -5.79
N GLN A 88 -7.14 8.73 -6.39
CA GLN A 88 -5.92 9.08 -5.64
C GLN A 88 -6.17 10.22 -4.63
N GLU A 89 -6.94 11.24 -5.00
CA GLU A 89 -7.30 12.34 -4.11
C GLU A 89 -8.14 11.88 -2.91
N VAL A 90 -9.11 10.99 -3.15
CA VAL A 90 -9.93 10.39 -2.07
C VAL A 90 -9.08 9.48 -1.20
N LYS A 91 -8.21 8.67 -1.82
CA LYS A 91 -7.30 7.76 -1.13
C LYS A 91 -6.38 8.53 -0.17
N ALA A 92 -5.83 9.67 -0.59
CA ALA A 92 -5.00 10.50 0.28
C ALA A 92 -5.76 10.96 1.55
N ARG A 93 -7.02 11.37 1.39
CA ARG A 93 -7.90 11.77 2.51
C ARG A 93 -8.23 10.60 3.43
N LEU A 94 -8.61 9.45 2.87
CA LEU A 94 -8.85 8.22 3.63
C LEU A 94 -7.59 7.79 4.41
N LYS A 95 -6.41 7.88 3.81
CA LYS A 95 -5.13 7.57 4.47
C LYS A 95 -4.84 8.51 5.64
N ALA A 96 -5.07 9.81 5.49
CA ALA A 96 -4.91 10.76 6.58
C ALA A 96 -5.91 10.51 7.72
N ILE A 97 -7.18 10.23 7.39
CA ILE A 97 -8.21 9.85 8.36
C ILE A 97 -7.82 8.56 9.10
N GLY A 98 -7.36 7.55 8.36
CA GLY A 98 -6.93 6.27 8.94
C GLY A 98 -5.74 6.42 9.88
N LEU A 99 -4.74 7.22 9.48
CA LEU A 99 -3.59 7.51 10.35
C LEU A 99 -4.03 8.19 11.66
N ALA A 100 -4.95 9.16 11.59
CA ALA A 100 -5.48 9.82 12.78
C ALA A 100 -6.28 8.87 13.69
N LEU A 101 -7.06 7.95 13.13
CA LEU A 101 -7.79 6.94 13.88
C LEU A 101 -6.84 5.94 14.55
N HIS A 102 -5.75 5.55 13.88
CA HIS A 102 -4.71 4.69 14.47
C HIS A 102 -3.95 5.41 15.58
N TYR A 103 -3.60 6.69 15.44
CA TYR A 103 -3.04 7.46 16.55
C TYR A 103 -4.00 7.61 17.74
N SER A 104 -5.30 7.75 17.48
CA SER A 104 -6.33 7.71 18.52
C SER A 104 -6.35 6.35 19.23
N HIS A 105 -6.29 5.25 18.48
CA HIS A 105 -6.20 3.90 19.03
C HIS A 105 -4.93 3.68 19.86
N ASP A 106 -3.76 4.12 19.40
CA ASP A 106 -2.52 4.00 20.16
C ASP A 106 -2.57 4.75 21.50
N LYS A 107 -3.23 5.91 21.52
CA LYS A 107 -3.40 6.72 22.73
C LYS A 107 -4.47 6.17 23.68
N ASN A 108 -5.62 5.74 23.15
CA ASN A 108 -6.84 5.47 23.92
C ASN A 108 -7.17 3.98 24.02
N ARG A 109 -6.40 3.10 23.36
CA ARG A 109 -6.67 1.65 23.17
C ARG A 109 -7.95 1.34 22.38
N SER A 110 -8.58 2.34 21.78
CA SER A 110 -9.75 2.25 20.92
C SER A 110 -9.76 3.41 19.92
N PHE A 111 -10.43 3.24 18.77
CA PHE A 111 -10.42 4.27 17.72
C PHE A 111 -11.07 5.59 18.15
N LEU A 112 -12.03 5.53 19.08
CA LEU A 112 -12.75 6.68 19.64
C LEU A 112 -12.72 6.66 21.17
N PRO A 113 -13.00 7.79 21.84
CA PRO A 113 -13.12 7.86 23.29
C PRO A 113 -14.15 6.87 23.84
N SER A 114 -13.95 6.42 25.08
CA SER A 114 -14.88 5.52 25.77
C SER A 114 -15.87 6.29 26.63
N GLN A 115 -17.13 5.83 26.69
CA GLN A 115 -18.14 6.39 27.59
C GLN A 115 -17.80 6.18 29.07
N GLU A 116 -16.99 5.17 29.38
CA GLU A 116 -16.51 4.89 30.75
C GLU A 116 -15.53 5.98 31.24
N GLU A 117 -14.62 6.43 30.38
CA GLU A 117 -13.64 7.46 30.71
C GLU A 117 -14.18 8.89 30.51
N HIS A 118 -15.05 9.07 29.52
CA HIS A 118 -15.57 10.37 29.10
C HIS A 118 -17.10 10.36 28.96
N PRO A 119 -17.87 10.13 30.03
CA PRO A 119 -19.33 10.09 29.97
C PRO A 119 -19.94 11.41 29.47
N GLU A 120 -19.25 12.53 29.68
CA GLU A 120 -19.67 13.86 29.24
C GLU A 120 -19.77 13.99 27.72
N TYR A 121 -19.02 13.19 26.95
CA TYR A 121 -19.03 13.23 25.48
C TYR A 121 -20.25 12.56 24.87
N PHE A 122 -21.04 11.84 25.65
CA PHE A 122 -22.14 11.00 25.15
C PHE A 122 -23.50 11.53 25.61
N ASP A 123 -24.52 11.31 24.80
CA ASP A 123 -25.92 11.48 25.18
C ASP A 123 -26.48 10.24 25.91
N GLU A 124 -27.76 10.30 26.26
CA GLU A 124 -28.47 9.21 26.95
C GLU A 124 -28.57 7.91 26.13
N ASN A 125 -28.38 7.97 24.81
CA ASN A 125 -28.43 6.83 23.90
C ASN A 125 -27.04 6.24 23.62
N GLY A 126 -25.98 6.79 24.22
CA GLY A 126 -24.60 6.38 23.97
C GLY A 126 -24.05 6.90 22.62
N GLN A 127 -24.68 7.92 22.03
CA GLN A 127 -24.15 8.62 20.86
C GLN A 127 -23.24 9.76 21.33
N LEU A 128 -22.10 9.95 20.64
CA LEU A 128 -21.26 11.12 20.83
C LEU A 128 -22.04 12.42 20.52
N LYS A 129 -21.93 13.42 21.38
CA LYS A 129 -22.59 14.73 21.20
C LYS A 129 -22.02 15.52 20.03
N VAL A 130 -20.75 15.32 19.70
CA VAL A 130 -20.07 15.83 18.51
C VAL A 130 -19.54 14.68 17.66
N SER A 131 -19.31 14.91 16.37
CA SER A 131 -18.86 13.87 15.45
C SER A 131 -17.54 13.21 15.88
N TRP A 132 -17.38 11.91 15.56
CA TRP A 132 -16.10 11.20 15.64
C TRP A 132 -14.96 11.95 14.92
N ARG A 133 -15.30 12.72 13.87
CA ARG A 133 -14.37 13.59 13.12
C ARG A 133 -13.78 14.69 13.98
N VAL A 134 -14.53 15.19 14.97
CA VAL A 134 -14.05 16.17 15.94
C VAL A 134 -13.05 15.49 16.89
N HIS A 135 -13.37 14.30 17.40
CA HIS A 135 -12.52 13.58 18.35
C HIS A 135 -11.13 13.20 17.81
N ILE A 136 -10.96 13.09 16.48
CA ILE A 136 -9.67 12.79 15.87
C ILE A 136 -8.88 14.04 15.43
N LEU A 137 -9.42 15.26 15.57
CA LEU A 137 -8.72 16.49 15.21
C LEU A 137 -7.34 16.66 15.85
N PRO A 138 -7.10 16.28 17.12
CA PRO A 138 -5.76 16.37 17.71
C PRO A 138 -4.70 15.57 16.93
N PHE A 139 -5.11 14.49 16.25
CA PHE A 139 -4.23 13.63 15.45
C PHE A 139 -4.15 14.02 13.98
N LEU A 140 -4.87 15.07 13.59
CA LEU A 140 -4.83 15.71 12.25
C LEU A 140 -4.10 17.06 12.29
N SER A 141 -3.32 17.32 13.35
CA SER A 141 -2.69 18.62 13.62
C SER A 141 -3.71 19.77 13.75
N GLN A 142 -4.95 19.45 14.16
CA GLN A 142 -6.05 20.40 14.35
C GLN A 142 -6.43 20.57 15.83
N LYS A 143 -5.47 20.40 16.75
CA LYS A 143 -5.70 20.60 18.19
C LYS A 143 -6.27 22.00 18.52
N PRO A 144 -5.81 23.11 17.92
CA PRO A 144 -6.40 24.43 18.21
C PRO A 144 -7.88 24.54 17.82
N LEU A 145 -8.33 23.79 16.81
CA LEU A 145 -9.75 23.72 16.45
C LEU A 145 -10.51 22.80 17.42
N TYR A 146 -9.91 21.67 17.80
CA TYR A 146 -10.47 20.76 18.80
C TYR A 146 -10.78 21.46 20.12
N ASP A 147 -9.83 22.26 20.63
CA ASP A 147 -9.94 22.97 21.91
C ASP A 147 -11.05 24.05 21.91
N GLN A 148 -11.62 24.40 20.74
CA GLN A 148 -12.76 25.32 20.65
C GLN A 148 -14.10 24.62 20.85
N PHE A 149 -14.18 23.30 20.65
CA PHE A 149 -15.42 22.55 20.83
C PHE A 149 -15.70 22.33 22.31
N LYS A 150 -16.96 22.55 22.69
CA LYS A 150 -17.49 22.08 23.96
C LYS A 150 -18.01 20.66 23.79
N LEU A 151 -17.21 19.69 24.21
CA LEU A 151 -17.48 18.26 23.97
C LEU A 151 -18.61 17.70 24.83
N ASP A 152 -19.00 18.42 25.88
CA ASP A 152 -20.13 18.15 26.77
C ASP A 152 -21.47 18.74 26.25
N GLU A 153 -21.42 19.55 25.18
CA GLU A 153 -22.58 20.11 24.50
C GLU A 153 -22.79 19.47 23.12
N ALA A 154 -24.03 19.47 22.62
CA ALA A 154 -24.35 18.97 21.28
C ALA A 154 -23.63 19.76 20.17
N TRP A 155 -23.39 19.12 19.03
CA TRP A 155 -22.75 19.70 17.86
C TRP A 155 -23.45 20.95 17.31
N ASP A 156 -24.75 21.07 17.53
CA ASP A 156 -25.62 22.17 17.10
C ASP A 156 -25.95 23.17 18.22
N SER A 157 -25.28 23.04 19.38
CA SER A 157 -25.35 24.05 20.45
C SER A 157 -24.89 25.42 19.96
N PRO A 158 -25.34 26.52 20.59
CA PRO A 158 -24.86 27.88 20.24
C PRO A 158 -23.33 28.03 20.27
N ALA A 159 -22.64 27.25 21.11
CA ALA A 159 -21.17 27.25 21.17
C ALA A 159 -20.52 26.49 20.01
N ASN A 160 -21.05 25.32 19.64
CA ASN A 160 -20.43 24.43 18.65
C ASN A 160 -20.87 24.69 17.20
N ALA A 161 -22.13 25.12 16.99
CA ALA A 161 -22.69 25.30 15.64
C ALA A 161 -21.85 26.20 14.72
N PRO A 162 -21.27 27.34 15.19
CA PRO A 162 -20.42 28.19 14.34
C PRO A 162 -19.13 27.50 13.86
N LEU A 163 -18.65 26.48 14.58
CA LEU A 163 -17.40 25.77 14.25
C LEU A 163 -17.55 24.86 13.02
N ALA A 164 -18.78 24.54 12.60
CA ALA A 164 -19.03 23.78 11.38
C ALA A 164 -18.39 24.43 10.13
N LYS A 165 -18.26 25.75 10.09
CA LYS A 165 -17.61 26.50 8.99
C LYS A 165 -16.08 26.33 8.94
N LYS A 166 -15.47 25.73 9.95
CA LYS A 166 -14.01 25.50 10.04
C LYS A 166 -13.64 24.06 9.66
N MET A 167 -14.33 23.47 8.69
CA MET A 167 -14.09 22.07 8.28
C MET A 167 -12.65 21.88 7.78
N PRO A 168 -11.87 20.96 8.38
CA PRO A 168 -10.56 20.60 7.86
C PRO A 168 -10.63 20.04 6.43
N GLU A 169 -9.64 20.41 5.60
CA GLU A 169 -9.55 20.01 4.19
C GLU A 169 -9.57 18.48 3.99
N VAL A 170 -9.04 17.72 4.95
CA VAL A 170 -9.04 16.25 4.91
C VAL A 170 -10.45 15.64 4.83
N TYR A 171 -11.48 16.35 5.31
CA TYR A 171 -12.87 15.89 5.26
C TYR A 171 -13.63 16.34 4.00
N ARG A 172 -13.02 17.15 3.13
CA ARG A 172 -13.66 17.65 1.91
C ARG A 172 -13.43 16.66 0.76
N SER A 173 -14.50 16.13 0.15
CA SER A 173 -14.33 15.35 -1.08
C SER A 173 -13.82 16.20 -2.24
N PRO A 174 -13.12 15.63 -3.25
CA PRO A 174 -12.49 16.42 -4.32
C PRO A 174 -13.45 17.28 -5.15
N ASP A 175 -14.70 16.84 -5.25
CA ASP A 175 -15.82 17.51 -5.92
C ASP A 175 -16.74 18.29 -4.98
N THR A 176 -16.32 18.52 -3.74
CA THR A 176 -17.05 19.38 -2.80
C THR A 176 -16.49 20.81 -2.86
N PRO A 177 -17.35 21.84 -3.04
CA PRO A 177 -16.93 23.23 -3.10
C PRO A 177 -16.07 23.66 -1.90
N ILE A 178 -15.10 24.53 -2.15
CA ILE A 178 -14.30 25.14 -1.08
C ILE A 178 -15.23 25.92 -0.15
N GLY A 179 -15.03 25.78 1.17
CA GLY A 179 -15.87 26.43 2.19
C GLY A 179 -17.17 25.69 2.52
N SER A 180 -17.43 24.52 1.90
CA SER A 180 -18.48 23.62 2.36
C SER A 180 -18.21 23.16 3.79
N ASP A 181 -19.27 22.98 4.56
CA ASP A 181 -19.28 22.40 5.91
C ASP A 181 -19.74 20.93 5.90
N LYS A 182 -19.93 20.35 4.71
CA LYS A 182 -20.40 18.97 4.56
C LYS A 182 -19.30 18.03 4.11
N THR A 183 -19.35 16.81 4.64
CA THR A 183 -18.43 15.73 4.32
C THR A 183 -19.19 14.49 3.86
N ARG A 184 -18.54 13.74 2.97
CA ARG A 184 -19.00 12.44 2.43
C ARG A 184 -18.26 11.26 3.05
N PHE A 185 -17.24 11.50 3.87
CA PHE A 185 -16.50 10.44 4.57
C PHE A 185 -17.31 9.98 5.77
N ARG A 186 -17.90 8.79 5.71
CA ARG A 186 -18.84 8.26 6.70
C ARG A 186 -18.34 6.94 7.27
N VAL A 187 -18.76 6.63 8.50
CA VAL A 187 -18.59 5.32 9.14
C VAL A 187 -19.93 4.60 9.20
N PHE A 188 -19.94 3.28 9.30
CA PHE A 188 -21.14 2.53 9.65
C PHE A 188 -21.30 2.51 11.17
N GLU A 189 -22.43 3.01 11.64
CA GLU A 189 -22.76 3.00 13.07
C GLU A 189 -23.48 1.70 13.40
N GLY A 190 -23.00 1.04 14.46
CA GLY A 190 -23.47 -0.28 14.85
C GLY A 190 -23.96 -0.36 16.28
N GLN A 191 -24.18 -1.58 16.74
CA GLN A 191 -24.54 -1.88 18.12
C GLN A 191 -23.73 -3.06 18.64
N TRP A 192 -23.65 -3.20 19.96
CA TRP A 192 -23.19 -4.42 20.59
C TRP A 192 -24.34 -5.44 20.65
N GLY A 193 -24.03 -6.68 20.26
CA GLY A 193 -24.99 -7.78 20.28
C GLY A 193 -24.27 -9.11 20.49
N LYS A 194 -24.89 -10.21 20.06
CA LYS A 194 -24.29 -11.53 20.06
C LYS A 194 -23.96 -11.95 18.63
N ASN A 195 -22.75 -12.46 18.39
CA ASN A 195 -22.40 -13.06 17.10
C ASN A 195 -22.97 -14.48 16.96
N ASN A 196 -22.68 -15.11 15.82
CA ASN A 196 -23.08 -16.49 15.48
C ASN A 196 -22.61 -17.55 16.50
N ARG A 197 -21.65 -17.21 17.37
CA ARG A 197 -21.13 -18.08 18.44
C ARG A 197 -21.69 -17.72 19.82
N GLY A 198 -22.68 -16.84 19.89
CA GLY A 198 -23.30 -16.37 21.13
C GLY A 198 -22.43 -15.45 21.98
N ARG A 199 -21.27 -15.01 21.48
CA ARG A 199 -20.35 -14.10 22.19
C ARG A 199 -20.72 -12.66 21.92
N GLU A 200 -20.49 -11.79 22.92
CA GLU A 200 -20.61 -10.35 22.75
C GLU A 200 -19.71 -9.87 21.60
N ALA A 201 -20.30 -9.20 20.62
CA ALA A 201 -19.61 -8.72 19.43
C ALA A 201 -20.31 -7.46 18.88
N PRO A 202 -19.55 -6.52 18.31
CA PRO A 202 -20.12 -5.34 17.69
C PRO A 202 -20.56 -5.64 16.24
N SER A 203 -21.61 -4.99 15.74
CA SER A 203 -22.05 -5.14 14.34
C SER A 203 -21.19 -4.34 13.35
N THR A 204 -20.45 -3.34 13.82
CA THR A 204 -19.50 -2.52 13.04
C THR A 204 -18.28 -2.17 13.92
N ILE A 205 -17.25 -1.53 13.35
CA ILE A 205 -16.12 -1.00 14.15
C ILE A 205 -16.51 0.26 14.98
N PHE A 206 -17.65 0.88 14.70
CA PHE A 206 -18.13 2.09 15.38
C PHE A 206 -19.52 1.90 15.99
N PRO A 207 -19.68 1.02 16.99
CA PRO A 207 -20.94 0.85 17.70
C PRO A 207 -21.23 2.00 18.66
N LEU A 208 -22.50 2.22 18.97
CA LEU A 208 -22.90 3.15 20.05
C LEU A 208 -22.38 2.68 21.43
N GLY A 209 -22.08 3.65 22.29
CA GLY A 209 -21.59 3.45 23.64
C GLY A 209 -20.14 2.97 23.69
N LYS A 210 -19.93 1.66 23.90
CA LYS A 210 -18.61 1.07 24.14
C LYS A 210 -17.79 1.02 22.84
N PRO A 211 -16.60 1.64 22.75
CA PRO A 211 -15.82 1.63 21.52
C PRO A 211 -15.15 0.27 21.27
N VAL A 212 -14.81 0.01 20.01
CA VAL A 212 -14.15 -1.23 19.55
C VAL A 212 -12.63 -1.08 19.64
N GLN A 213 -11.97 -2.17 20.04
CA GLN A 213 -10.52 -2.31 20.03
C GLN A 213 -10.09 -3.22 18.88
N ILE A 214 -8.85 -3.13 18.40
CA ILE A 214 -8.36 -3.99 17.30
C ILE A 214 -8.56 -5.49 17.60
N ARG A 215 -8.40 -5.92 18.87
CA ARG A 215 -8.63 -7.33 19.28
C ARG A 215 -10.06 -7.84 19.07
N ASN A 216 -11.03 -6.96 18.86
CA ASN A 216 -12.42 -7.32 18.59
C ASN A 216 -12.69 -7.57 17.08
N ILE A 217 -11.73 -7.25 16.21
CA ILE A 217 -11.80 -7.43 14.76
C ILE A 217 -11.26 -8.82 14.40
N LEU A 218 -12.11 -9.83 14.55
CA LEU A 218 -11.72 -11.23 14.40
C LEU A 218 -11.68 -11.70 12.95
N ASP A 219 -12.35 -10.99 12.03
CA ASP A 219 -12.30 -11.29 10.59
C ASP A 219 -11.04 -10.74 9.91
N GLY A 220 -10.21 -10.01 10.68
CA GLY A 220 -8.93 -9.46 10.26
C GLY A 220 -9.05 -7.99 9.86
N THR A 221 -8.12 -7.16 10.32
CA THR A 221 -8.14 -5.71 10.08
C THR A 221 -8.03 -5.34 8.59
N SER A 222 -7.42 -6.20 7.77
CA SER A 222 -7.34 -6.03 6.32
C SER A 222 -8.62 -6.42 5.57
N ASN A 223 -9.64 -6.92 6.27
CA ASN A 223 -10.91 -7.37 5.68
C ASN A 223 -12.13 -6.57 6.17
N THR A 224 -11.95 -5.64 7.13
CA THR A 224 -13.05 -4.91 7.73
C THR A 224 -13.03 -3.42 7.37
N VAL A 225 -14.17 -2.91 6.89
CA VAL A 225 -14.42 -1.50 6.53
C VAL A 225 -14.45 -0.61 7.77
N MET A 226 -13.72 0.49 7.73
CA MET A 226 -13.82 1.57 8.72
C MET A 226 -14.57 2.80 8.18
N VAL A 227 -14.09 3.38 7.09
CA VAL A 227 -14.62 4.65 6.54
C VAL A 227 -14.89 4.47 5.06
N VAL A 228 -16.01 4.99 4.57
CA VAL A 228 -16.36 5.03 3.15
C VAL A 228 -16.55 6.46 2.67
N GLU A 229 -16.29 6.72 1.39
CA GLU A 229 -16.78 7.92 0.73
C GLU A 229 -18.17 7.64 0.11
N ALA A 230 -19.24 8.15 0.73
CA ALA A 230 -20.60 8.03 0.24
C ALA A 230 -20.88 9.02 -0.92
N GLY A 231 -22.06 8.93 -1.54
CA GLY A 231 -22.52 9.85 -2.60
C GLY A 231 -22.74 11.29 -2.09
N PRO A 232 -22.77 12.29 -2.99
CA PRO A 232 -22.98 13.70 -2.62
C PRO A 232 -24.29 13.98 -1.86
N ASP A 233 -25.34 13.24 -2.18
CA ASP A 233 -26.65 13.26 -1.52
C ASP A 233 -26.63 12.72 -0.08
N LYS A 234 -25.58 12.00 0.30
CA LYS A 234 -25.37 11.46 1.65
C LYS A 234 -24.38 12.32 2.46
N ALA A 235 -24.04 13.51 1.97
CA ALA A 235 -23.16 14.43 2.68
C ALA A 235 -23.86 15.00 3.93
N VAL A 236 -23.15 15.03 5.05
CA VAL A 236 -23.63 15.57 6.34
C VAL A 236 -22.70 16.66 6.84
N LEU A 237 -23.17 17.51 7.74
CA LEU A 237 -22.28 18.43 8.44
C LEU A 237 -21.18 17.64 9.13
N TRP A 238 -19.92 18.05 8.97
CA TRP A 238 -18.80 17.25 9.46
C TRP A 238 -18.75 17.15 10.99
N THR A 239 -19.36 18.11 11.69
CA THR A 239 -19.51 18.15 13.16
C THR A 239 -20.68 17.33 13.68
N GLN A 240 -21.63 16.95 12.82
CA GLN A 240 -22.79 16.16 13.20
C GLN A 240 -22.38 14.70 13.51
N PRO A 241 -22.78 14.14 14.67
CA PRO A 241 -22.56 12.73 15.00
C PRO A 241 -23.48 11.80 14.19
N GLY A 242 -23.35 10.51 14.41
CA GLY A 242 -24.06 9.47 13.67
C GLY A 242 -23.27 8.89 12.48
N GLY A 243 -23.76 7.75 11.99
CA GLY A 243 -23.15 7.01 10.89
C GLY A 243 -24.10 6.67 9.76
N LEU A 244 -23.65 5.75 8.91
CA LEU A 244 -24.48 5.00 7.97
C LEU A 244 -25.05 3.77 8.69
N LYS A 245 -26.18 3.31 8.19
CA LYS A 245 -26.86 2.10 8.65
C LYS A 245 -26.24 0.85 8.03
N ASP A 246 -26.00 -0.18 8.83
CA ASP A 246 -25.42 -1.47 8.40
C ASP A 246 -26.48 -2.47 7.93
N GLU A 247 -27.78 -2.22 8.16
CA GLU A 247 -28.84 -3.13 7.74
C GLU A 247 -29.02 -3.18 6.23
N HIS A 248 -28.83 -2.02 5.57
CA HIS A 248 -28.95 -1.85 4.11
C HIS A 248 -27.81 -1.02 3.51
N PRO A 249 -26.55 -1.50 3.53
CA PRO A 249 -25.38 -0.69 3.23
C PRO A 249 -25.41 -0.04 1.83
N LYS A 250 -25.96 -0.75 0.84
CA LYS A 250 -26.04 -0.26 -0.55
C LYS A 250 -26.90 0.99 -0.70
N ALA A 251 -27.97 1.12 0.09
CA ALA A 251 -28.83 2.30 0.12
C ALA A 251 -28.13 3.50 0.75
N GLU A 252 -27.16 3.24 1.64
CA GLU A 252 -26.41 4.27 2.34
C GLU A 252 -25.30 4.93 1.51
N PHE A 253 -24.90 4.31 0.39
CA PHE A 253 -23.96 4.94 -0.53
C PHE A 253 -24.59 6.04 -1.39
N GLY A 254 -25.92 6.13 -1.48
CA GLY A 254 -26.61 7.20 -2.21
C GLY A 254 -26.23 7.28 -3.70
N ALA A 255 -26.07 8.50 -4.21
CA ALA A 255 -25.70 8.87 -5.57
C ALA A 255 -24.18 8.72 -5.84
N ALA A 256 -23.53 7.71 -5.24
CA ALA A 256 -22.12 7.39 -5.46
C ALA A 256 -21.87 6.76 -6.85
N GLY A 257 -20.62 6.85 -7.30
CA GLY A 257 -20.15 6.15 -8.50
C GLY A 257 -20.24 4.63 -8.42
N ARG A 258 -19.79 3.97 -9.49
CA ARG A 258 -19.74 2.51 -9.60
C ARG A 258 -18.89 1.85 -8.51
N GLY A 259 -17.87 2.56 -8.04
CA GLY A 259 -16.98 2.11 -6.97
C GLY A 259 -17.16 2.94 -5.70
N ILE A 260 -17.02 2.29 -4.55
CA ILE A 260 -17.02 2.91 -3.22
C ILE A 260 -15.59 2.88 -2.70
N PRO A 261 -14.92 4.05 -2.59
CA PRO A 261 -13.65 4.16 -1.90
C PRO A 261 -13.81 3.84 -0.41
N VAL A 262 -12.95 2.95 0.09
CA VAL A 262 -12.99 2.42 1.44
C VAL A 262 -11.62 2.52 2.10
N LEU A 263 -11.62 2.92 3.37
CA LEU A 263 -10.54 2.69 4.32
C LEU A 263 -10.84 1.42 5.11
N LEU A 264 -9.90 0.49 5.13
CA LEU A 264 -9.96 -0.74 5.93
C LEU A 264 -9.27 -0.53 7.29
N ALA A 265 -9.53 -1.44 8.23
CA ALA A 265 -9.06 -1.30 9.61
C ALA A 265 -7.55 -1.39 9.80
N ASP A 266 -6.83 -2.01 8.87
CA ASP A 266 -5.37 -2.00 8.80
C ASP A 266 -4.78 -0.69 8.23
N GLY A 267 -5.65 0.28 7.91
CA GLY A 267 -5.26 1.56 7.29
C GLY A 267 -5.02 1.46 5.78
N SER A 268 -5.17 0.30 5.16
CA SER A 268 -5.14 0.15 3.72
C SER A 268 -6.42 0.72 3.07
N THR A 269 -6.34 1.02 1.77
CA THR A 269 -7.48 1.57 1.03
C THR A 269 -7.82 0.68 -0.14
N ARG A 270 -9.12 0.53 -0.42
CA ARG A 270 -9.67 -0.21 -1.55
C ARG A 270 -10.76 0.61 -2.24
N CYS A 271 -11.19 0.17 -3.41
CA CYS A 271 -12.39 0.67 -4.07
C CYS A 271 -13.25 -0.54 -4.40
N TYR A 272 -14.35 -0.74 -3.69
CA TYR A 272 -15.21 -1.89 -3.91
C TYR A 272 -16.28 -1.56 -4.94
N LYS A 273 -16.62 -2.52 -5.79
CA LYS A 273 -17.81 -2.45 -6.65
C LYS A 273 -19.04 -2.19 -5.77
N ARG A 274 -19.76 -1.11 -6.06
CA ARG A 274 -20.96 -0.72 -5.32
C ARG A 274 -22.07 -1.78 -5.42
N ASP A 275 -22.16 -2.45 -6.55
CA ASP A 275 -23.25 -3.34 -6.95
C ASP A 275 -23.08 -4.78 -6.48
N ILE A 276 -22.02 -5.14 -5.73
CA ILE A 276 -21.88 -6.46 -5.11
C ILE A 276 -23.08 -6.81 -4.22
N ASP A 277 -23.21 -8.09 -3.91
CA ASP A 277 -24.28 -8.60 -3.08
C ASP A 277 -24.31 -7.90 -1.72
N GLU A 278 -25.50 -7.63 -1.22
CA GLU A 278 -25.70 -6.91 0.04
C GLU A 278 -25.11 -7.68 1.22
N SER A 279 -25.13 -9.02 1.18
CA SER A 279 -24.45 -9.87 2.16
C SER A 279 -22.94 -9.64 2.17
N LYS A 280 -22.31 -9.42 1.01
CA LYS A 280 -20.87 -9.16 0.92
C LYS A 280 -20.50 -7.81 1.52
N TRP A 281 -21.36 -6.80 1.36
CA TRP A 281 -21.19 -5.54 2.09
C TRP A 281 -21.31 -5.73 3.60
N LYS A 282 -22.25 -6.56 4.06
CA LYS A 282 -22.38 -6.88 5.50
C LYS A 282 -21.16 -7.60 6.04
N ASP A 283 -20.66 -8.61 5.34
CA ASP A 283 -19.42 -9.33 5.67
C ASP A 283 -18.23 -8.36 5.78
N LEU A 284 -18.12 -7.38 4.88
CA LEU A 284 -17.06 -6.37 4.91
C LEU A 284 -17.19 -5.36 6.07
N ILE A 285 -18.40 -5.10 6.56
CA ILE A 285 -18.67 -4.09 7.60
C ILE A 285 -18.57 -4.71 8.99
N ASN A 286 -19.02 -5.96 9.12
CA ASN A 286 -18.98 -6.69 10.38
C ASN A 286 -17.53 -7.08 10.72
N PRO A 287 -17.03 -6.74 11.91
CA PRO A 287 -15.66 -7.10 12.30
C PRO A 287 -15.52 -8.54 12.83
N ASN A 288 -16.63 -9.26 13.06
CA ASN A 288 -16.65 -10.48 13.85
C ASN A 288 -17.85 -11.39 13.52
N ASP A 289 -18.15 -11.60 12.24
CA ASP A 289 -19.16 -12.57 11.79
C ASP A 289 -18.55 -13.91 11.34
N GLY A 290 -17.22 -13.94 11.12
CA GLY A 290 -16.48 -15.12 10.66
C GLY A 290 -16.39 -15.23 9.14
N ASN A 291 -16.94 -14.29 8.38
CA ASN A 291 -17.02 -14.33 6.92
C ASN A 291 -15.92 -13.45 6.30
N VAL A 292 -14.83 -14.08 5.85
CA VAL A 292 -13.80 -13.38 5.07
C VAL A 292 -14.09 -13.54 3.58
N ILE A 293 -14.16 -12.41 2.86
CA ILE A 293 -14.38 -12.41 1.41
C ILE A 293 -13.04 -12.42 0.63
N ASP A 294 -12.98 -13.11 -0.51
CA ASP A 294 -11.89 -12.89 -1.48
C ASP A 294 -12.16 -11.55 -2.21
N ASP A 295 -11.44 -10.52 -1.80
CA ASP A 295 -11.67 -9.13 -2.23
C ASP A 295 -11.35 -8.87 -3.71
N ARG A 296 -10.62 -9.79 -4.36
CA ARG A 296 -10.07 -9.61 -5.72
C ARG A 296 -11.16 -9.50 -6.79
N GLU A 297 -12.26 -10.23 -6.64
CA GLU A 297 -13.38 -10.19 -7.60
C GLU A 297 -14.24 -8.94 -7.45
N TYR A 298 -14.19 -8.31 -6.28
CA TYR A 298 -15.08 -7.21 -5.89
C TYR A 298 -14.39 -5.86 -5.91
N THR A 299 -13.07 -5.81 -6.07
CA THR A 299 -12.28 -4.58 -6.09
C THR A 299 -12.17 -3.98 -7.50
N ILE A 300 -12.28 -2.66 -7.59
CA ILE A 300 -11.96 -1.85 -8.78
C ILE A 300 -10.54 -1.32 -8.62
N ILE A 301 -9.67 -1.69 -9.57
CA ILE A 301 -8.30 -1.19 -9.62
C ILE A 301 -8.30 0.13 -10.38
N HIS A 302 -8.14 1.24 -9.64
CA HIS A 302 -7.85 2.54 -10.23
C HIS A 302 -6.35 2.68 -10.41
N THR A 303 -5.89 2.62 -11.65
CA THR A 303 -4.50 2.79 -12.02
C THR A 303 -4.37 3.85 -13.11
N THR A 304 -3.35 4.69 -12.99
CA THR A 304 -2.93 5.60 -14.07
C THR A 304 -1.97 4.91 -15.05
N LEU A 305 -1.59 3.66 -14.77
CA LEU A 305 -0.70 2.89 -15.63
C LEU A 305 -1.43 2.38 -16.87
N LYS A 306 -0.73 2.41 -18.00
CA LYS A 306 -1.16 1.81 -19.27
C LYS A 306 -1.15 0.27 -19.18
N PRO A 307 -1.94 -0.45 -20.00
CA PRO A 307 -1.96 -1.92 -20.00
C PRO A 307 -0.58 -2.58 -20.09
N ASP A 308 0.31 -2.05 -20.93
CA ASP A 308 1.68 -2.59 -21.08
C ASP A 308 2.53 -2.40 -19.81
N GLN A 309 2.35 -1.27 -19.11
CA GLN A 309 3.03 -1.01 -17.84
C GLN A 309 2.52 -1.97 -16.74
N ILE A 310 1.21 -2.23 -16.70
CA ILE A 310 0.62 -3.22 -15.78
C ILE A 310 1.20 -4.62 -16.06
N LYS A 311 1.32 -4.99 -17.33
CA LYS A 311 1.88 -6.27 -17.76
C LYS A 311 3.32 -6.45 -17.25
N VAL A 312 4.16 -5.42 -17.36
CA VAL A 312 5.54 -5.43 -16.83
C VAL A 312 5.55 -5.73 -15.33
N LEU A 313 4.73 -5.03 -14.54
CA LEU A 313 4.65 -5.26 -13.09
C LEU A 313 4.13 -6.66 -12.73
N GLN A 314 3.17 -7.19 -13.50
CA GLN A 314 2.67 -8.55 -13.33
C GLN A 314 3.74 -9.60 -13.63
N GLN A 315 4.56 -9.40 -14.66
CA GLN A 315 5.67 -10.29 -14.99
C GLN A 315 6.71 -10.32 -13.86
N LEU A 316 7.13 -9.15 -13.36
CA LEU A 316 8.06 -9.05 -12.23
C LEU A 316 7.51 -9.76 -10.99
N ARG A 317 6.24 -9.52 -10.65
CA ARG A 317 5.58 -10.19 -9.53
C ARG A 317 5.53 -11.71 -9.69
N GLY A 318 5.22 -12.20 -10.89
CA GLY A 318 5.18 -13.64 -11.14
C GLY A 318 6.55 -14.31 -10.97
N ILE A 319 7.64 -13.63 -11.35
CA ILE A 319 9.01 -14.11 -11.12
C ILE A 319 9.31 -14.19 -9.62
N VAL A 320 8.95 -13.14 -8.85
CA VAL A 320 9.11 -13.15 -7.39
C VAL A 320 8.37 -14.32 -6.75
N MET A 321 7.10 -14.53 -7.11
CA MET A 321 6.31 -15.64 -6.55
C MET A 321 6.98 -16.99 -6.83
N ALA A 322 7.47 -17.22 -8.05
CA ALA A 322 8.15 -18.45 -8.40
C ALA A 322 9.44 -18.68 -7.59
N PHE A 323 10.20 -17.61 -7.31
CA PHE A 323 11.35 -17.69 -6.42
C PHE A 323 10.96 -18.08 -4.99
N TYR A 324 9.86 -17.55 -4.46
CA TYR A 324 9.40 -17.88 -3.11
C TYR A 324 8.86 -19.30 -3.03
N ASP A 325 8.09 -19.75 -4.02
CA ASP A 325 7.65 -21.15 -4.09
C ASP A 325 8.85 -22.12 -4.22
N TYR A 326 9.91 -21.69 -4.91
CA TYR A 326 11.18 -22.42 -4.97
C TYR A 326 11.84 -22.49 -3.59
N VAL A 327 11.92 -21.37 -2.86
CA VAL A 327 12.45 -21.32 -1.50
C VAL A 327 11.64 -22.21 -0.56
N ASP A 328 10.33 -22.25 -0.68
CA ASP A 328 9.47 -23.12 0.14
C ASP A 328 9.80 -24.61 -0.06
N LYS A 329 10.14 -25.01 -1.29
CA LYS A 329 10.55 -26.39 -1.61
C LYS A 329 11.99 -26.69 -1.18
N TYR A 330 12.93 -25.78 -1.42
CA TYR A 330 14.37 -26.05 -1.35
C TYR A 330 15.06 -25.40 -0.14
N ASN A 331 14.35 -24.57 0.63
CA ASN A 331 14.83 -23.77 1.75
C ASN A 331 16.02 -22.85 1.38
N ARG A 332 16.09 -22.43 0.11
CA ARG A 332 17.16 -21.61 -0.47
C ARG A 332 16.73 -21.05 -1.83
N PHE A 333 17.30 -19.93 -2.23
CA PHE A 333 17.14 -19.43 -3.59
C PHE A 333 17.89 -20.31 -4.59
N PRO A 334 17.46 -20.37 -5.86
CA PRO A 334 18.10 -21.19 -6.88
C PRO A 334 19.53 -20.71 -7.17
N PRO A 335 20.42 -21.60 -7.63
CA PRO A 335 20.23 -23.05 -7.75
C PRO A 335 20.36 -23.76 -6.38
N ALA A 336 19.61 -24.83 -6.16
CA ALA A 336 19.80 -25.75 -5.04
C ALA A 336 20.95 -26.72 -5.31
N ASP A 337 21.45 -27.38 -4.27
CA ASP A 337 22.56 -28.32 -4.34
C ASP A 337 22.34 -29.44 -5.37
N GLU A 338 21.11 -29.95 -5.50
CA GLU A 338 20.74 -30.98 -6.50
C GLU A 338 20.81 -30.51 -7.96
N HIS A 339 20.89 -29.20 -8.19
CA HIS A 339 20.97 -28.59 -9.52
C HIS A 339 22.42 -28.31 -9.96
N LEU A 340 23.40 -28.65 -9.13
CA LEU A 340 24.81 -28.40 -9.38
C LEU A 340 25.52 -29.66 -9.87
N VAL A 341 26.32 -29.51 -10.93
CA VAL A 341 27.30 -30.49 -11.39
C VAL A 341 28.68 -29.87 -11.20
N ASP A 342 29.56 -30.55 -10.47
CA ASP A 342 30.88 -30.03 -10.07
C ASP A 342 30.81 -28.63 -9.41
N GLY A 343 29.76 -28.40 -8.61
CA GLY A 343 29.54 -27.16 -7.88
C GLY A 343 28.98 -26.00 -8.71
N LYS A 344 28.64 -26.22 -9.99
CA LYS A 344 28.08 -25.18 -10.88
C LYS A 344 26.78 -25.64 -11.55
N PRO A 345 25.86 -24.72 -11.84
CA PRO A 345 24.63 -25.08 -12.53
C PRO A 345 24.89 -25.24 -14.05
N ASN A 346 24.30 -26.28 -14.64
CA ASN A 346 24.29 -26.46 -16.09
C ASN A 346 23.32 -25.52 -16.81
N LEU A 347 22.26 -25.12 -16.10
CA LEU A 347 21.13 -24.34 -16.62
C LEU A 347 20.87 -23.12 -15.74
N SER A 348 20.29 -22.08 -16.34
CA SER A 348 19.87 -20.85 -15.66
C SER A 348 18.87 -21.12 -14.54
N TRP A 349 18.90 -20.30 -13.48
CA TRP A 349 17.85 -20.28 -12.45
C TRP A 349 16.45 -20.10 -13.06
N ARG A 350 16.35 -19.41 -14.20
CA ARG A 350 15.11 -19.22 -14.96
C ARG A 350 14.50 -20.54 -15.44
N VAL A 351 15.32 -21.56 -15.69
CA VAL A 351 14.85 -22.92 -16.02
C VAL A 351 14.36 -23.63 -14.75
N TYR A 352 15.09 -23.53 -13.65
CA TYR A 352 14.70 -24.16 -12.38
C TYR A 352 13.43 -23.56 -11.75
N LEU A 353 13.02 -22.36 -12.16
CA LEU A 353 11.75 -21.75 -11.73
C LEU A 353 10.52 -22.23 -12.53
N LEU A 354 10.69 -22.86 -13.69
CA LEU A 354 9.56 -23.25 -14.56
C LEU A 354 8.46 -24.08 -13.86
N PRO A 355 8.78 -25.07 -13.00
CA PRO A 355 7.76 -25.83 -12.25
C PRO A 355 6.82 -24.93 -11.42
N PHE A 356 7.34 -23.84 -10.87
CA PHE A 356 6.65 -22.89 -10.00
C PHE A 356 5.88 -21.80 -10.77
N MET A 357 5.95 -21.84 -12.11
CA MET A 357 5.30 -20.87 -13.00
C MET A 357 4.25 -21.54 -13.90
N GLY A 358 3.87 -22.78 -13.60
CA GLY A 358 2.98 -23.58 -14.43
C GLY A 358 3.62 -24.04 -15.75
N GLN A 359 4.95 -24.04 -15.85
CA GLN A 359 5.72 -24.44 -17.04
C GLN A 359 6.38 -25.81 -16.89
N GLU A 360 5.81 -26.70 -16.07
CA GLU A 360 6.32 -28.06 -15.80
C GLU A 360 6.58 -28.85 -17.09
N ALA A 361 5.66 -28.78 -18.07
CA ALA A 361 5.81 -29.50 -19.33
C ALA A 361 7.02 -29.04 -20.16
N LEU A 362 7.44 -27.78 -20.02
CA LEU A 362 8.66 -27.27 -20.64
C LEU A 362 9.89 -27.69 -19.84
N TYR A 363 9.81 -27.65 -18.51
CA TYR A 363 10.89 -28.09 -17.62
C TYR A 363 11.31 -29.54 -17.90
N GLN A 364 10.33 -30.45 -18.02
CA GLN A 364 10.56 -31.88 -18.31
C GLN A 364 11.19 -32.15 -19.69
N GLN A 365 11.26 -31.16 -20.57
CA GLN A 365 11.96 -31.30 -21.86
C GLN A 365 13.47 -31.07 -21.73
N PHE A 366 13.93 -30.38 -20.68
CA PHE A 366 15.36 -30.13 -20.46
C PHE A 366 16.07 -31.37 -19.95
N LYS A 367 17.31 -31.56 -20.40
CA LYS A 367 18.25 -32.49 -19.79
C LYS A 367 19.08 -31.73 -18.76
N LEU A 368 18.79 -31.96 -17.48
CA LEU A 368 19.36 -31.18 -16.38
C LEU A 368 20.85 -31.48 -16.13
N ASP A 369 21.30 -32.65 -16.56
CA ASP A 369 22.69 -33.12 -16.51
C ASP A 369 23.55 -32.64 -17.70
N GLU A 370 22.94 -32.00 -18.71
CA GLU A 370 23.64 -31.41 -19.85
C GLU A 370 23.68 -29.87 -19.73
N PRO A 371 24.74 -29.20 -20.22
CA PRO A 371 24.82 -27.74 -20.23
C PRO A 371 23.74 -27.12 -21.13
N TRP A 372 23.44 -25.84 -20.90
CA TRP A 372 22.44 -25.08 -21.66
C TRP A 372 22.64 -25.06 -23.18
N ASP A 373 23.88 -25.19 -23.64
CA ASP A 373 24.29 -25.15 -25.05
C ASP A 373 24.51 -26.52 -25.68
N SER A 374 24.16 -27.61 -24.98
CA SER A 374 24.09 -28.94 -25.58
C SER A 374 23.14 -28.93 -26.79
N PRO A 375 23.36 -29.78 -27.81
CA PRO A 375 22.49 -29.83 -28.98
C PRO A 375 20.99 -30.00 -28.63
N HIS A 376 20.69 -30.71 -27.54
CA HIS A 376 19.33 -30.91 -27.03
C HIS A 376 18.77 -29.65 -26.35
N ASN A 377 19.45 -29.14 -25.32
CA ASN A 377 18.95 -28.00 -24.53
C ASN A 377 18.91 -26.70 -25.34
N LYS A 378 19.86 -26.51 -26.27
CA LYS A 378 19.92 -25.34 -27.14
C LYS A 378 18.68 -25.20 -28.04
N ALA A 379 18.04 -26.32 -28.42
CA ALA A 379 16.81 -26.29 -29.20
C ALA A 379 15.61 -25.71 -28.42
N LEU A 380 15.69 -25.69 -27.08
CA LEU A 380 14.62 -25.17 -26.20
C LEU A 380 14.73 -23.66 -25.95
N VAL A 381 15.83 -23.00 -26.35
CA VAL A 381 16.02 -21.56 -26.17
C VAL A 381 14.88 -20.75 -26.80
N ALA A 382 14.38 -21.19 -27.96
CA ALA A 382 13.26 -20.55 -28.65
C ALA A 382 11.91 -20.64 -27.90
N LYS A 383 11.79 -21.49 -26.87
CA LYS A 383 10.59 -21.69 -26.06
C LYS A 383 10.58 -20.82 -24.78
N MET A 384 11.23 -19.66 -24.82
CA MET A 384 11.29 -18.75 -23.66
C MET A 384 9.88 -18.37 -23.18
N PRO A 385 9.53 -18.60 -21.91
CA PRO A 385 8.28 -18.11 -21.35
C PRO A 385 8.16 -16.59 -21.47
N ALA A 386 6.97 -16.11 -21.81
CA ALA A 386 6.70 -14.68 -21.98
C ALA A 386 7.02 -13.86 -20.72
N ILE A 387 7.01 -14.48 -19.53
CA ILE A 387 7.31 -13.78 -18.28
C ILE A 387 8.76 -13.28 -18.18
N TYR A 388 9.70 -13.86 -18.95
CA TYR A 388 11.09 -13.41 -19.01
C TYR A 388 11.36 -12.39 -20.13
N GLN A 389 10.34 -12.00 -20.88
CA GLN A 389 10.47 -11.06 -21.99
C GLN A 389 10.20 -9.62 -21.53
N PHE A 390 11.21 -8.76 -21.60
CA PHE A 390 11.14 -7.33 -21.23
C PHE A 390 11.80 -6.46 -22.31
N GLY A 391 11.12 -5.37 -22.71
CA GLY A 391 11.57 -4.43 -23.77
C GLY A 391 10.91 -4.66 -25.14
N SER A 392 11.26 -3.82 -26.12
CA SER A 392 10.95 -4.08 -27.54
C SER A 392 11.55 -5.43 -27.93
N ALA A 393 10.95 -6.14 -28.89
CA ALA A 393 11.24 -7.54 -29.19
C ALA A 393 12.74 -7.85 -29.24
N GLY A 394 13.31 -8.22 -28.08
CA GLY A 394 14.69 -8.64 -27.95
C GLY A 394 14.92 -9.86 -28.85
N LYS A 395 16.18 -10.22 -29.07
CA LYS A 395 16.49 -11.41 -29.84
C LYS A 395 15.69 -12.60 -29.27
N PRO A 396 14.94 -13.34 -30.09
CA PRO A 396 14.14 -14.45 -29.62
C PRO A 396 14.97 -15.41 -28.75
N GLY A 397 14.49 -15.68 -27.53
CA GLY A 397 15.20 -16.54 -26.57
C GLY A 397 16.23 -15.83 -25.68
N GLU A 398 16.38 -14.52 -25.78
CA GLU A 398 17.21 -13.74 -24.85
C GLU A 398 16.37 -12.96 -23.83
N THR A 399 16.92 -12.77 -22.63
CA THR A 399 16.28 -12.04 -21.53
C THR A 399 17.18 -10.94 -20.96
N ARG A 400 16.55 -9.96 -20.31
CA ARG A 400 17.20 -8.85 -19.58
C ARG A 400 16.99 -8.93 -18.07
N VAL A 401 16.17 -9.86 -17.58
CA VAL A 401 15.94 -10.04 -16.14
C VAL A 401 17.14 -10.75 -15.58
N MET A 402 17.93 -10.09 -14.74
CA MET A 402 19.22 -10.62 -14.27
C MET A 402 19.38 -10.47 -12.76
N THR A 403 20.11 -11.40 -12.17
CA THR A 403 20.61 -11.27 -10.80
C THR A 403 22.02 -10.67 -10.81
N PHE A 404 22.53 -10.28 -9.64
CA PHE A 404 23.96 -10.02 -9.45
C PHE A 404 24.62 -11.29 -8.93
N SER A 405 25.71 -11.70 -9.57
CA SER A 405 26.47 -12.90 -9.26
C SER A 405 27.84 -12.57 -8.65
N GLY A 406 28.24 -13.37 -7.67
CA GLY A 406 29.52 -13.24 -6.98
C GLY A 406 29.43 -13.59 -5.50
N GLU A 407 30.55 -13.94 -4.87
CA GLU A 407 30.59 -14.46 -3.49
C GLU A 407 29.88 -13.57 -2.44
N LYS A 408 29.81 -12.26 -2.69
CA LYS A 408 29.18 -11.27 -1.80
C LYS A 408 27.76 -10.86 -2.23
N THR A 409 27.13 -11.62 -3.12
CA THR A 409 25.75 -11.38 -3.56
C THR A 409 24.84 -12.51 -3.08
N PRO A 410 23.51 -12.37 -3.18
CA PRO A 410 22.61 -13.47 -2.87
C PRO A 410 22.79 -14.71 -3.76
N PHE A 411 23.51 -14.58 -4.88
CA PHE A 411 23.76 -15.62 -5.87
C PHE A 411 25.27 -15.85 -6.05
N PRO A 412 25.92 -16.61 -5.15
CA PRO A 412 27.38 -16.74 -5.09
C PRO A 412 28.01 -17.59 -6.21
N GLY A 413 27.23 -18.09 -7.16
CA GLY A 413 27.70 -18.98 -8.25
C GLY A 413 27.77 -20.47 -7.86
N GLY A 414 27.66 -20.78 -6.57
CA GLY A 414 27.33 -22.10 -6.05
C GLY A 414 25.84 -22.17 -5.67
N PRO A 415 25.50 -22.90 -4.59
CA PRO A 415 24.10 -23.04 -4.23
C PRO A 415 23.62 -21.69 -3.66
N GLY A 416 22.55 -21.10 -4.22
CA GLY A 416 21.99 -19.77 -3.85
C GLY A 416 21.72 -19.54 -2.34
N SER A 417 21.62 -18.30 -1.88
CA SER A 417 21.52 -18.02 -0.43
C SER A 417 20.19 -18.49 0.19
N ARG A 418 20.15 -18.70 1.51
CA ARG A 418 18.87 -18.88 2.24
C ARG A 418 18.29 -17.52 2.59
N ILE A 419 16.98 -17.45 2.79
CA ILE A 419 16.32 -16.20 3.17
C ILE A 419 16.88 -15.62 4.49
N ARG A 420 17.24 -16.49 5.44
CA ARG A 420 17.83 -16.11 6.73
C ARG A 420 19.24 -15.54 6.62
N ASP A 421 19.91 -15.75 5.48
CA ASP A 421 21.27 -15.24 5.23
C ASP A 421 21.23 -13.78 4.73
N ILE A 422 20.03 -13.21 4.50
CA ILE A 422 19.80 -11.83 4.11
C ILE A 422 19.64 -10.94 5.36
N THR A 423 20.75 -10.70 6.06
CA THR A 423 20.73 -10.06 7.39
C THR A 423 20.54 -8.55 7.36
N ASP A 424 20.80 -7.88 6.24
CA ASP A 424 20.57 -6.42 6.10
C ASP A 424 19.09 -6.09 5.81
N GLY A 425 18.27 -7.12 5.63
CA GLY A 425 16.83 -7.02 5.41
C GLY A 425 16.44 -7.21 3.94
N THR A 426 15.35 -7.94 3.72
CA THR A 426 14.84 -8.25 2.39
C THR A 426 14.31 -7.02 1.64
N SER A 427 13.88 -5.98 2.34
CA SER A 427 13.50 -4.69 1.74
C SER A 427 14.69 -3.84 1.29
N ASN A 428 15.91 -4.17 1.75
CA ASN A 428 17.14 -3.42 1.51
C ASN A 428 18.11 -4.13 0.56
N THR A 429 17.78 -5.36 0.13
CA THR A 429 18.62 -6.18 -0.75
C THR A 429 17.96 -6.34 -2.11
N ILE A 430 18.64 -6.00 -3.19
CA ILE A 430 18.20 -6.20 -4.57
C ILE A 430 18.18 -7.69 -4.86
N PHE A 431 17.06 -8.14 -5.40
CA PHE A 431 16.86 -9.52 -5.82
C PHE A 431 17.28 -9.72 -7.28
N PHE A 432 16.68 -8.95 -8.18
CA PHE A 432 17.00 -8.95 -9.60
C PHE A 432 16.63 -7.61 -10.25
N VAL A 433 17.18 -7.36 -11.43
CA VAL A 433 17.01 -6.12 -12.19
C VAL A 433 16.60 -6.40 -13.63
N ILE A 434 16.07 -5.39 -14.31
CA ILE A 434 16.03 -5.37 -15.78
C ILE A 434 17.31 -4.65 -16.25
N ALA A 435 18.31 -5.42 -16.69
CA ALA A 435 19.58 -4.89 -17.20
C ALA A 435 19.40 -4.18 -18.56
N ALA A 436 20.42 -3.48 -19.06
CA ALA A 436 20.38 -2.87 -20.39
C ALA A 436 20.33 -3.90 -21.54
N GLU A 437 20.00 -3.45 -22.75
CA GLU A 437 19.83 -4.32 -23.94
C GLU A 437 21.13 -4.99 -24.38
N ASP A 438 22.28 -4.38 -24.12
CA ASP A 438 23.60 -4.92 -24.43
C ASP A 438 24.09 -5.98 -23.42
N LYS A 439 23.27 -6.29 -22.40
CA LYS A 439 23.53 -7.33 -21.39
C LYS A 439 22.64 -8.55 -21.51
N THR A 440 21.91 -8.69 -22.61
CA THR A 440 21.04 -9.86 -22.81
C THR A 440 21.84 -11.16 -22.91
N VAL A 441 21.26 -12.23 -22.38
CA VAL A 441 21.78 -13.60 -22.52
C VAL A 441 20.65 -14.55 -22.91
N PRO A 442 20.94 -15.69 -23.56
CA PRO A 442 19.97 -16.76 -23.72
C PRO A 442 19.37 -17.13 -22.37
N TRP A 443 18.05 -17.17 -22.22
CA TRP A 443 17.40 -17.32 -20.91
C TRP A 443 17.76 -18.63 -20.18
N THR A 444 18.20 -19.64 -20.92
CA THR A 444 18.66 -20.94 -20.41
C THR A 444 20.12 -20.95 -19.94
N LYS A 445 20.92 -19.95 -20.33
CA LYS A 445 22.34 -19.84 -19.96
C LYS A 445 22.49 -19.43 -18.49
N PRO A 446 23.25 -20.17 -17.66
CA PRO A 446 23.51 -19.85 -16.25
C PRO A 446 24.52 -18.71 -16.11
N GLU A 447 24.20 -17.55 -16.68
CA GLU A 447 25.03 -16.34 -16.62
C GLU A 447 24.16 -15.15 -16.21
N ASP A 448 24.72 -14.30 -15.37
CA ASP A 448 24.08 -13.12 -14.78
C ASP A 448 25.13 -12.01 -14.63
N LEU A 449 24.79 -10.90 -13.96
CA LEU A 449 25.65 -9.73 -13.89
C LEU A 449 26.81 -9.96 -12.91
N PRO A 450 28.08 -9.88 -13.32
CA PRO A 450 29.20 -9.99 -12.39
C PRO A 450 29.23 -8.76 -11.47
N PHE A 451 29.29 -8.99 -10.15
CA PHE A 451 29.32 -7.92 -9.17
C PHE A 451 30.74 -7.39 -8.93
N ASP A 452 30.95 -6.10 -9.22
CA ASP A 452 32.12 -5.33 -8.80
C ASP A 452 31.67 -4.24 -7.80
N PRO A 453 32.01 -4.34 -6.51
CA PRO A 453 31.58 -3.35 -5.51
C PRO A 453 32.16 -1.94 -5.74
N ALA A 454 33.28 -1.81 -6.48
CA ALA A 454 33.86 -0.51 -6.78
C ALA A 454 33.09 0.24 -7.89
N ALA A 455 32.46 -0.50 -8.81
CA ALA A 455 31.74 0.08 -9.94
C ALA A 455 30.51 -0.78 -10.34
N PRO A 456 29.55 -1.02 -9.43
CA PRO A 456 28.48 -2.00 -9.64
C PRO A 456 27.58 -1.65 -10.83
N ILE A 457 27.43 -0.36 -11.12
CA ILE A 457 26.61 0.13 -12.23
C ILE A 457 27.14 -0.32 -13.60
N LYS A 458 28.44 -0.57 -13.76
CA LYS A 458 29.02 -1.02 -15.04
C LYS A 458 28.49 -2.38 -15.48
N ALA A 459 28.09 -3.22 -14.52
CA ALA A 459 27.53 -4.53 -14.83
C ALA A 459 26.20 -4.41 -15.58
N LEU A 460 25.43 -3.34 -15.36
CA LEU A 460 24.10 -3.14 -15.92
C LEU A 460 24.09 -2.77 -17.41
N GLY A 461 25.24 -2.42 -17.99
CA GLY A 461 25.39 -2.09 -19.41
C GLY A 461 25.04 -0.65 -19.78
N THR A 462 24.68 -0.44 -21.04
CA THR A 462 24.41 0.88 -21.61
C THR A 462 22.98 1.30 -21.33
N LEU A 463 22.78 1.93 -20.16
CA LEU A 463 21.47 2.38 -19.69
C LEU A 463 20.98 3.59 -20.50
N THR A 464 19.75 3.51 -21.03
CA THR A 464 19.11 4.56 -21.84
C THR A 464 18.04 5.35 -21.07
N THR A 465 17.69 4.90 -19.86
CA THR A 465 16.68 5.49 -18.99
C THR A 465 17.32 6.07 -17.72
N PRO A 466 16.71 7.08 -17.08
CA PRO A 466 17.26 7.68 -15.85
C PRO A 466 17.14 6.78 -14.61
N VAL A 467 16.39 5.68 -14.72
CA VAL A 467 16.17 4.71 -13.64
C VAL A 467 16.44 3.28 -14.11
N ILE A 468 16.98 2.47 -13.21
CA ILE A 468 17.15 1.03 -13.33
C ILE A 468 15.95 0.37 -12.64
N PRO A 469 15.15 -0.44 -13.35
CA PRO A 469 14.10 -1.24 -12.73
C PRO A 469 14.72 -2.34 -11.87
N ALA A 470 14.48 -2.30 -10.56
CA ALA A 470 14.94 -3.31 -9.62
C ALA A 470 13.77 -3.90 -8.82
N VAL A 471 13.90 -5.18 -8.48
CA VAL A 471 13.02 -5.87 -7.55
C VAL A 471 13.84 -6.18 -6.31
N MET A 472 13.33 -5.81 -5.14
CA MET A 472 13.95 -6.11 -3.86
C MET A 472 13.60 -7.54 -3.42
N MET A 473 14.35 -8.09 -2.48
CA MET A 473 14.12 -9.45 -1.97
C MET A 473 12.72 -9.59 -1.37
N ASP A 474 12.15 -8.54 -0.76
CA ASP A 474 10.75 -8.52 -0.27
C ASP A 474 9.68 -8.48 -1.38
N GLY A 475 10.09 -8.45 -2.66
CA GLY A 475 9.21 -8.39 -3.82
C GLY A 475 8.76 -6.98 -4.23
N SER A 476 9.14 -5.94 -3.49
CA SER A 476 8.84 -4.55 -3.87
C SER A 476 9.63 -4.13 -5.09
N THR A 477 9.03 -3.33 -5.97
CA THR A 477 9.68 -2.82 -7.19
C THR A 477 10.16 -1.38 -7.00
N ARG A 478 11.44 -1.12 -7.23
CA ARG A 478 12.10 0.17 -7.01
C ARG A 478 12.74 0.68 -8.29
N GLY A 479 12.62 1.98 -8.53
CA GLY A 479 13.35 2.66 -9.60
C GLY A 479 14.65 3.22 -9.02
N ILE A 480 15.77 2.57 -9.31
CA ILE A 480 17.09 3.00 -8.81
C ILE A 480 17.65 4.07 -9.76
N PRO A 481 17.95 5.29 -9.31
CA PRO A 481 18.53 6.33 -10.17
C PRO A 481 19.89 5.90 -10.75
N VAL A 482 20.14 6.16 -12.03
CA VAL A 482 21.44 5.82 -12.67
C VAL A 482 22.63 6.60 -12.10
N ASN A 483 22.38 7.69 -11.39
CA ASN A 483 23.41 8.48 -10.71
C ASN A 483 23.57 8.11 -9.21
N ILE A 484 22.96 6.99 -8.77
CA ILE A 484 23.12 6.51 -7.40
C ILE A 484 24.62 6.33 -7.06
N PRO A 485 25.09 6.72 -5.86
CA PRO A 485 26.48 6.51 -5.48
C PRO A 485 26.85 5.03 -5.54
N ALA A 486 28.03 4.72 -6.08
CA ALA A 486 28.51 3.34 -6.24
C ALA A 486 28.44 2.53 -4.94
N LYS A 487 28.85 3.15 -3.81
CA LYS A 487 28.76 2.53 -2.49
C LYS A 487 27.31 2.20 -2.10
N THR A 488 26.37 3.10 -2.33
CA THR A 488 24.95 2.85 -2.03
C THR A 488 24.40 1.70 -2.85
N LEU A 489 24.72 1.64 -4.15
CA LEU A 489 24.29 0.53 -5.01
C LEU A 489 24.96 -0.79 -4.59
N ALA A 490 26.24 -0.77 -4.21
CA ALA A 490 26.92 -1.95 -3.69
C ALA A 490 26.22 -2.47 -2.43
N ASN A 491 25.92 -1.60 -1.46
CA ASN A 491 25.21 -1.98 -0.24
C ASN A 491 23.81 -2.54 -0.52
N LEU A 492 23.10 -2.02 -1.54
CA LEU A 492 21.82 -2.57 -1.97
C LEU A 492 21.94 -3.97 -2.62
N ILE A 493 23.11 -4.35 -3.14
CA ILE A 493 23.32 -5.67 -3.77
C ILE A 493 23.78 -6.70 -2.75
N GLN A 494 24.53 -6.28 -1.73
CA GLN A 494 25.10 -7.17 -0.72
C GLN A 494 24.07 -7.49 0.36
N PRO A 495 23.88 -8.78 0.75
CA PRO A 495 22.80 -9.16 1.65
C PRO A 495 23.15 -9.07 3.15
N ALA A 496 24.43 -8.89 3.49
CA ALA A 496 24.98 -9.03 4.84
C ALA A 496 26.25 -8.19 5.06
N ASP A 497 26.28 -6.96 4.55
CA ASP A 497 27.36 -6.00 4.75
C ASP A 497 27.23 -5.16 6.04
N GLY A 498 26.06 -5.19 6.70
CA GLY A 498 25.77 -4.48 7.94
C GLY A 498 25.60 -2.97 7.78
N ASN A 499 25.57 -2.44 6.55
CA ASN A 499 25.45 -1.01 6.28
C ASN A 499 23.97 -0.58 6.22
N VAL A 500 23.65 0.52 6.89
CA VAL A 500 22.31 1.10 6.85
C VAL A 500 22.07 1.80 5.51
N ILE A 501 20.97 1.44 4.83
CA ILE A 501 20.48 2.16 3.64
C ILE A 501 19.58 3.31 4.10
N THR A 502 20.00 4.55 3.86
CA THR A 502 19.23 5.76 4.22
C THR A 502 18.57 6.44 3.02
N VAL A 503 18.67 5.85 1.83
CA VAL A 503 18.12 6.43 0.59
C VAL A 503 16.69 5.96 0.39
N ASP A 504 15.77 6.91 0.24
CA ASP A 504 14.39 6.61 -0.17
C ASP A 504 14.35 6.32 -1.67
N LEU A 505 14.04 5.08 -2.04
CA LEU A 505 13.93 4.64 -3.43
C LEU A 505 12.47 4.71 -3.88
N PRO A 506 12.14 5.49 -4.92
CA PRO A 506 10.77 5.56 -5.40
C PRO A 506 10.34 4.21 -5.97
N SER A 507 9.04 3.93 -5.88
CA SER A 507 8.46 2.77 -6.57
C SER A 507 8.72 2.87 -8.07
N TYR A 508 9.12 1.76 -8.69
CA TYR A 508 9.30 1.71 -10.13
C TYR A 508 7.96 1.90 -10.84
N LYS A 509 7.91 2.87 -11.75
CA LYS A 509 6.80 3.06 -12.69
C LYS A 509 7.33 2.71 -14.07
N PRO A 510 6.87 1.60 -14.69
CA PRO A 510 7.26 1.30 -16.06
C PRO A 510 6.86 2.45 -16.98
N GLU A 511 7.73 2.80 -17.93
CA GLU A 511 7.48 3.86 -18.91
C GLU A 511 6.69 3.34 -20.12
#